data_AF-A0A831TE69-F1
#
_entry.id   AF-A0A831TE69-F1
#
_cell.length_a   1.000
_cell.length_b   1.000
_cell.length_c   1.000
_cell.angle_alpha   90.00
_cell.angle_beta   90.00
_cell.angle_gamma   90.00
#
_symmetry.space_group_name_H-M   'P 1'
#
loop_
_entity.id
_entity.type
_entity.pdbx_description
1 polymer ?
#
loop_
_entity_poly.entity_id
_entity_poly.type
_entity_poly.pdbx_seq_one_letter_code
_entity_poly.pdbx_strand_id
1 'polypeptide(L)'
;MNDRERAEQLDRFIDRLLAGEAPDLDEVADPELRELCALALEVRNAREPQAVRPEDLAAMAARVAQEVRMSRRPAAPGDGALPPDSGLDEGGPESAGEPVTRVTVGNRRPRPLKHVAELLAAAIALGLFTGFLIFLLGGRAEPELGGSPATMPAPAASPTPPGQTALPGAPISPPYQSLGTAPTDGVTLVWVTGDELTPSSFEIQAVRLGEGQVVTVASGVTHPGRIDVDGDIVVWDQADPTCPTGCPSVHAKNLTTGETFIVADSEGTVHDDAPAISGSWVVWLRIDPGTGYQAIMARDIGSMAEPIVLTERRREQLELSPPVIDGEWVAWAEGDDDAPQHPLMLTRIGTGEPDMVSPDVRWGAFEINGGVLVYIERSGSPGVEGTTGVETLLARRLDTGETMIVRGPIPSDIFGPSAPVTDGQHVFWVEVSPGERYPQIWGHDLTSGNTFRVTGYGINTGPQVVGDWLVWGHRSGPDAPAQTYAVRIEEIVALSRQP
;
A
#
# COMPACT_ATOMS: atom_id res chain seq x y z
N MET A 1 18.39 30.20 -26.71
CA MET A 1 17.12 30.46 -26.02
C MET A 1 17.33 30.16 -24.55
N ASN A 2 16.87 31.00 -23.63
CA ASN A 2 17.01 30.71 -22.20
C ASN A 2 15.92 29.75 -21.72
N ASP A 3 16.08 29.18 -20.53
CA ASP A 3 15.16 28.13 -20.01
C ASP A 3 13.73 28.64 -19.81
N ARG A 4 13.57 29.92 -19.49
CA ARG A 4 12.25 30.55 -19.35
C ARG A 4 11.53 30.64 -20.70
N GLU A 5 12.23 31.05 -21.74
CA GLU A 5 11.71 31.09 -23.11
C GLU A 5 11.36 29.68 -23.64
N ARG A 6 12.12 28.64 -23.24
CA ARG A 6 11.80 27.23 -23.54
C ARG A 6 10.50 26.79 -22.88
N ALA A 7 10.33 27.08 -21.59
CA ALA A 7 9.11 26.75 -20.86
C ALA A 7 7.88 27.48 -21.47
N GLU A 8 8.01 28.78 -21.74
CA GLU A 8 6.93 29.58 -22.34
C GLU A 8 6.57 29.15 -23.78
N GLN A 9 7.50 28.54 -24.54
CA GLN A 9 7.19 27.92 -25.84
C GLN A 9 6.50 26.57 -25.69
N LEU A 10 6.92 25.75 -24.72
CA LEU A 10 6.30 24.46 -24.44
C LEU A 10 4.87 24.61 -23.91
N ASP A 11 4.64 25.53 -22.97
CA ASP A 11 3.31 25.79 -22.40
C ASP A 11 2.32 26.22 -23.49
N ARG A 12 2.71 27.17 -24.35
CA ARG A 12 1.88 27.58 -25.49
C ARG A 12 1.58 26.44 -26.46
N PHE A 13 2.54 25.56 -26.70
CA PHE A 13 2.33 24.39 -27.55
C PHE A 13 1.32 23.42 -26.93
N ILE A 14 1.42 23.17 -25.62
CA ILE A 14 0.51 22.32 -24.86
C ILE A 14 -0.91 22.92 -24.83
N ASP A 15 -1.04 24.22 -24.56
CA ASP A 15 -2.34 24.90 -24.55
C ASP A 15 -3.08 24.77 -25.89
N ARG A 16 -2.35 24.90 -27.01
CA ARG A 16 -2.92 24.71 -28.36
C ARG A 16 -3.34 23.26 -28.63
N LEU A 17 -2.54 22.28 -28.16
CA LEU A 17 -2.92 20.87 -28.23
C LEU A 17 -4.22 20.59 -27.45
N LEU A 18 -4.34 21.13 -26.23
CA LEU A 18 -5.51 20.96 -25.37
C LEU A 18 -6.75 21.68 -25.93
N ALA A 19 -6.56 22.80 -26.61
CA ALA A 19 -7.61 23.50 -27.35
C ALA A 19 -8.07 22.77 -28.64
N GLY A 20 -7.43 21.65 -28.99
CA GLY A 20 -7.73 20.88 -30.19
C GLY A 20 -7.09 21.43 -31.47
N GLU A 21 -6.30 22.49 -31.38
CA GLU A 21 -5.58 23.06 -32.52
C GLU A 21 -4.41 22.15 -32.96
N ALA A 22 -3.97 22.29 -34.21
CA ALA A 22 -2.74 21.68 -34.71
C ALA A 22 -1.61 22.74 -34.68
N PRO A 23 -0.82 22.81 -33.60
CA PRO A 23 0.26 23.79 -33.48
C PRO A 23 1.33 23.58 -34.56
N ASP A 24 1.83 24.67 -35.13
CA ASP A 24 2.89 24.66 -36.14
C ASP A 24 4.27 24.49 -35.47
N LEU A 25 5.04 23.48 -35.91
CA LEU A 25 6.37 23.19 -35.37
C LEU A 25 7.39 24.27 -35.73
N ASP A 26 7.16 25.05 -36.78
CA ASP A 26 8.02 26.16 -37.16
C ASP A 26 7.95 27.33 -36.15
N GLU A 27 6.91 27.38 -35.31
CA GLU A 27 6.80 28.34 -34.20
C GLU A 27 7.71 28.01 -33.00
N VAL A 28 8.19 26.77 -32.89
CA VAL A 28 9.10 26.34 -31.82
C VAL A 28 10.53 26.66 -32.26
N ALA A 29 11.16 27.66 -31.64
CA ALA A 29 12.47 28.15 -32.10
C ALA A 29 13.63 27.21 -31.72
N ASP A 30 13.51 26.51 -30.59
CA ASP A 30 14.51 25.58 -30.09
C ASP A 30 14.43 24.22 -30.80
N PRO A 31 15.52 23.72 -31.41
CA PRO A 31 15.49 22.50 -32.21
C PRO A 31 15.21 21.24 -31.38
N GLU A 32 15.74 21.14 -30.16
CA GLU A 32 15.48 19.99 -29.27
C GLU A 32 14.01 19.98 -28.82
N LEU A 33 13.48 21.14 -28.43
CA LEU A 33 12.07 21.27 -28.07
C LEU A 33 11.15 20.97 -29.27
N ARG A 34 11.55 21.38 -30.47
CA ARG A 34 10.81 21.11 -31.71
C ARG A 34 10.71 19.61 -32.00
N GLU A 35 11.77 18.84 -31.77
CA GLU A 35 11.74 17.37 -31.92
C GLU A 35 10.79 16.70 -30.91
N LEU A 36 10.81 17.18 -29.65
CA LEU A 36 9.89 16.73 -28.60
C LEU A 36 8.42 17.03 -28.96
N CYS A 37 8.14 18.24 -29.42
CA CYS A 37 6.83 18.66 -29.89
C CYS A 37 6.36 17.87 -31.13
N ALA A 38 7.27 17.55 -32.05
CA ALA A 38 6.98 16.73 -33.23
C ALA A 38 6.56 15.32 -32.84
N LEU A 39 7.26 14.71 -31.89
CA LEU A 39 6.91 13.39 -31.36
C LEU A 39 5.53 13.39 -30.70
N ALA A 40 5.20 14.44 -29.92
CA ALA A 40 3.88 14.57 -29.30
C ALA A 40 2.75 14.65 -30.34
N LEU A 41 2.97 15.35 -31.46
CA LEU A 41 2.03 15.38 -32.59
C LEU A 41 1.92 14.04 -33.32
N GLU A 42 3.03 13.33 -33.53
CA GLU A 42 3.00 11.98 -34.12
C GLU A 42 2.16 11.01 -33.27
N VAL A 43 2.35 11.01 -31.95
CA VAL A 43 1.55 10.18 -31.03
C VAL A 43 0.07 10.55 -31.07
N ARG A 44 -0.26 11.85 -31.17
CA ARG A 44 -1.65 12.32 -31.30
C ARG A 44 -2.27 11.89 -32.63
N ASN A 45 -1.55 12.05 -33.75
CA ASN A 45 -2.04 11.73 -35.09
C ASN A 45 -2.19 10.21 -35.30
N ALA A 46 -1.32 9.42 -34.67
CA ALA A 46 -1.42 7.96 -34.66
C ALA A 46 -2.68 7.44 -33.91
N ARG A 47 -3.37 8.28 -33.14
CA ARG A 47 -4.62 7.94 -32.42
C ARG A 47 -5.90 8.23 -33.21
N GLU A 48 -5.84 8.88 -34.37
CA GLU A 48 -6.97 8.82 -35.31
C GLU A 48 -7.17 7.35 -35.77
N PRO A 49 -8.40 6.88 -36.05
CA PRO A 49 -8.80 5.47 -35.97
C PRO A 49 -8.25 4.60 -37.10
N GLN A 50 -6.93 4.46 -37.16
CA GLN A 50 -6.23 3.39 -37.85
C GLN A 50 -5.38 2.66 -36.81
N ALA A 51 -5.52 1.33 -36.79
CA ALA A 51 -4.86 0.46 -35.84
C ALA A 51 -3.33 0.56 -35.97
N VAL A 52 -2.70 1.32 -35.07
CA VAL A 52 -1.25 1.35 -34.90
C VAL A 52 -0.80 -0.02 -34.40
N ARG A 53 0.20 -0.62 -35.06
CA ARG A 53 0.67 -1.95 -34.67
C ARG A 53 1.58 -1.82 -33.44
N PRO A 54 1.58 -2.79 -32.51
CA PRO A 54 2.44 -2.76 -31.32
C PRO A 54 3.94 -2.57 -31.63
N GLU A 55 4.38 -3.01 -32.81
CA GLU A 55 5.75 -2.85 -33.30
C GLU A 55 6.10 -1.39 -33.58
N ASP A 56 5.14 -0.57 -34.02
CA ASP A 56 5.35 0.85 -34.28
C ASP A 56 5.52 1.63 -32.97
N LEU A 57 4.75 1.26 -31.93
CA LEU A 57 4.89 1.82 -30.59
C LEU A 57 6.23 1.45 -29.94
N ALA A 58 6.67 0.20 -30.12
CA ALA A 58 7.98 -0.24 -29.63
C ALA A 58 9.13 0.47 -30.35
N ALA A 59 9.01 0.69 -31.66
CA ALA A 59 9.99 1.44 -32.43
C ALA A 59 10.06 2.92 -32.02
N MET A 60 8.91 3.55 -31.75
CA MET A 60 8.86 4.92 -31.22
C MET A 60 9.53 5.02 -29.84
N ALA A 61 9.23 4.10 -28.92
CA ALA A 61 9.85 4.07 -27.59
C ALA A 61 11.37 3.86 -27.67
N ALA A 62 11.85 2.99 -28.56
CA ALA A 62 13.27 2.77 -28.78
C ALA A 62 13.98 4.01 -29.34
N ARG A 63 13.33 4.76 -30.24
CA ARG A 63 13.87 6.02 -30.79
C ARG A 63 14.00 7.10 -29.71
N VAL A 64 13.01 7.24 -28.83
CA VAL A 64 13.06 8.16 -27.68
C VAL A 64 14.21 7.81 -26.73
N ALA A 65 14.35 6.52 -26.39
CA ALA A 65 15.43 6.06 -25.53
C ALA A 65 16.83 6.32 -26.14
N GLN A 66 16.95 6.21 -27.47
CA GLN A 66 18.19 6.48 -28.18
C GLN A 66 18.57 7.97 -28.16
N GLU A 67 17.61 8.88 -28.38
CA GLU A 67 17.88 10.33 -28.34
C GLU A 67 18.24 10.83 -26.94
N VAL A 68 17.58 10.29 -25.90
CA VAL A 68 17.95 10.56 -24.50
C VAL A 68 19.38 10.10 -24.20
N ARG A 69 19.81 8.98 -24.80
CA ARG A 69 21.17 8.44 -24.63
C ARG A 69 22.22 9.28 -25.36
N MET A 70 21.91 9.77 -26.55
CA MET A 70 22.79 10.65 -27.34
C MET A 70 22.99 12.02 -26.66
N SER A 71 21.94 12.52 -25.99
CA SER A 71 21.96 13.76 -25.20
C SER A 71 22.80 13.68 -23.91
N ARG A 72 23.28 12.48 -23.54
CA ARG A 72 24.11 12.22 -22.34
C ARG A 72 25.61 12.10 -22.64
N ARG A 73 26.13 12.78 -23.67
CA ARG A 73 27.56 12.72 -23.98
C ARG A 73 28.39 13.38 -22.85
N PRO A 74 29.35 12.68 -22.21
CA PRO A 74 30.16 13.26 -21.14
C PRO A 74 31.06 14.35 -21.68
N ALA A 75 31.18 15.47 -20.96
CA ALA A 75 32.21 16.48 -21.24
C ALA A 75 33.59 15.83 -21.10
N ALA A 76 34.46 16.03 -22.09
CA ALA A 76 35.81 15.49 -22.11
C ALA A 76 36.59 15.96 -20.86
N PRO A 77 37.42 15.09 -20.24
CA PRO A 77 38.18 15.46 -19.07
C PRO A 77 39.29 16.44 -19.48
N GLY A 78 39.25 17.64 -18.91
CA GLY A 78 40.29 18.65 -19.09
C GLY A 78 41.58 18.24 -18.40
N ASP A 79 42.68 18.27 -19.16
CA ASP A 79 44.05 18.11 -18.71
C ASP A 79 44.40 19.15 -17.64
N GLY A 80 44.59 18.69 -16.41
CA GLY A 80 45.03 19.49 -15.27
C GLY A 80 46.23 18.84 -14.61
N ALA A 81 47.42 19.04 -15.19
CA ALA A 81 48.68 18.61 -14.60
C ALA A 81 48.99 19.45 -13.35
N LEU A 82 49.13 18.78 -12.20
CA LEU A 82 49.69 19.33 -10.96
C LEU A 82 51.22 19.12 -10.95
N PRO A 83 52.03 20.11 -10.54
CA PRO A 83 53.47 19.94 -10.37
C PRO A 83 53.81 19.31 -9.00
N PRO A 84 55.01 18.75 -8.85
CA PRO A 84 55.39 17.99 -7.67
C PRO A 84 55.80 18.90 -6.49
N ASP A 85 55.39 18.44 -5.31
CA ASP A 85 55.72 18.99 -4.00
C ASP A 85 57.16 18.64 -3.60
N SER A 86 57.94 19.65 -3.20
CA SER A 86 59.32 19.54 -2.73
C SER A 86 59.43 20.19 -1.36
N GLY A 87 59.89 19.42 -0.37
CA GLY A 87 59.78 19.74 1.05
C GLY A 87 60.87 20.62 1.67
N LEU A 88 61.16 20.31 2.95
CA LEU A 88 62.00 21.00 3.96
C LEU A 88 61.29 22.14 4.70
N ASP A 89 61.54 22.43 5.99
CA ASP A 89 62.07 21.76 7.18
C ASP A 89 61.92 22.79 8.33
N GLU A 90 62.05 22.35 9.59
CA GLU A 90 62.37 23.11 10.82
C GLU A 90 61.39 24.14 11.44
N GLY A 91 61.00 23.86 12.69
CA GLY A 91 61.56 24.62 13.81
C GLY A 91 60.69 25.65 14.56
N GLY A 92 60.13 25.24 15.70
CA GLY A 92 60.19 26.01 16.96
C GLY A 92 58.99 26.91 17.36
N PRO A 93 58.84 27.23 18.67
CA PRO A 93 57.53 27.43 19.31
C PRO A 93 57.26 28.86 19.85
N GLU A 94 56.05 29.01 20.43
CA GLU A 94 55.52 30.10 21.28
C GLU A 94 55.10 31.43 20.62
N SER A 95 53.79 31.73 20.69
CA SER A 95 53.30 32.93 21.41
C SER A 95 51.77 32.98 21.42
N ALA A 96 51.21 33.33 22.58
CA ALA A 96 49.82 33.68 22.80
C ALA A 96 49.45 35.02 22.15
N GLY A 97 48.16 35.23 21.86
CA GLY A 97 47.57 36.57 21.74
C GLY A 97 46.56 36.81 20.60
N GLU A 98 45.29 36.83 21.00
CA GLU A 98 44.17 37.64 20.46
C GLU A 98 43.31 37.20 19.24
N PRO A 99 42.01 37.59 19.26
CA PRO A 99 40.96 37.05 18.39
C PRO A 99 40.50 38.04 17.30
N VAL A 100 40.31 37.59 16.06
CA VAL A 100 39.64 38.38 15.01
C VAL A 100 38.74 37.52 14.10
N THR A 101 37.44 37.83 14.23
CA THR A 101 36.27 37.79 13.33
C THR A 101 36.24 37.08 11.96
N ARG A 102 35.11 36.38 11.78
CA ARG A 102 34.12 36.34 10.66
C ARG A 102 34.56 35.94 9.23
N VAL A 103 33.87 34.87 8.80
CA VAL A 103 33.13 34.64 7.55
C VAL A 103 33.93 34.55 6.25
N THR A 104 33.91 33.34 5.67
CA THR A 104 33.61 33.20 4.24
C THR A 104 32.78 31.93 4.00
N VAL A 105 31.54 32.15 3.56
CA VAL A 105 30.62 31.14 3.04
C VAL A 105 31.14 30.68 1.69
N GLY A 106 31.46 29.40 1.54
CA GLY A 106 31.96 28.80 0.30
C GLY A 106 30.92 27.91 -0.39
N ASN A 107 30.32 28.43 -1.45
CA ASN A 107 29.81 27.75 -2.66
C ASN A 107 29.11 26.38 -2.51
N ARG A 108 27.77 26.41 -2.35
CA ARG A 108 26.91 25.32 -2.81
C ARG A 108 26.88 25.30 -4.35
N ARG A 109 27.27 24.18 -4.96
CA ARG A 109 27.07 23.92 -6.38
C ARG A 109 25.56 23.92 -6.70
N PRO A 110 25.09 24.60 -7.76
CA PRO A 110 23.73 24.39 -8.23
C PRO A 110 23.62 22.96 -8.78
N ARG A 111 22.65 22.19 -8.25
CA ARG A 111 22.24 20.91 -8.84
C ARG A 111 21.65 21.20 -10.24
N PRO A 112 21.91 20.37 -11.26
CA PRO A 112 21.41 20.64 -12.60
C PRO A 112 19.88 20.44 -12.64
N LEU A 113 19.15 21.55 -12.73
CA LEU A 113 17.69 21.67 -12.88
C LEU A 113 17.10 20.82 -14.03
N LYS A 114 17.94 20.36 -14.96
CA LYS A 114 17.59 19.44 -16.04
C LYS A 114 16.88 18.17 -15.55
N HIS A 115 17.33 17.58 -14.42
CA HIS A 115 16.72 16.35 -13.90
C HIS A 115 15.32 16.60 -13.29
N VAL A 116 15.07 17.81 -12.77
CA VAL A 116 13.76 18.20 -12.24
C VAL A 116 12.78 18.43 -13.40
N ALA A 117 13.23 19.06 -14.48
CA ALA A 117 12.42 19.27 -15.68
C ALA A 117 12.06 17.96 -16.39
N GLU A 118 13.00 17.00 -16.50
CA GLU A 118 12.76 15.68 -17.09
C GLU A 118 11.74 14.85 -16.26
N LEU A 119 11.82 14.90 -14.93
CA LEU A 119 10.85 14.24 -14.04
C LEU A 119 9.46 14.90 -14.10
N LEU A 120 9.40 16.23 -14.18
CA LEU A 120 8.13 16.96 -14.33
C LEU A 120 7.46 16.65 -15.67
N ALA A 121 8.22 16.59 -16.76
CA ALA A 121 7.69 16.23 -18.08
C ALA A 121 7.14 14.79 -18.11
N ALA A 122 7.83 13.85 -17.46
CA ALA A 122 7.36 12.46 -17.33
C ALA A 122 6.08 12.36 -16.49
N ALA A 123 5.99 13.10 -15.38
CA ALA A 123 4.81 13.13 -14.52
C ALA A 123 3.59 13.77 -15.22
N ILE A 124 3.81 14.84 -15.99
CA ILE A 124 2.75 15.48 -16.79
C ILE A 124 2.28 14.55 -17.91
N ALA A 125 3.20 13.87 -18.61
CA ALA A 125 2.84 12.90 -19.63
C ALA A 125 2.02 11.74 -19.06
N LEU A 126 2.36 11.27 -17.86
CA LEU A 126 1.61 10.22 -17.16
C LEU A 126 0.23 10.71 -16.70
N GLY A 127 0.15 11.92 -16.13
CA GLY A 127 -1.12 12.52 -15.71
C GLY A 127 -2.09 12.76 -16.87
N LEU A 128 -1.59 13.26 -18.01
CA LEU A 128 -2.37 13.43 -19.23
C LEU A 128 -2.83 12.09 -19.82
N PHE A 129 -1.98 11.06 -19.73
CA PHE A 129 -2.34 9.70 -20.18
C PHE A 129 -3.45 9.09 -19.33
N THR A 130 -3.38 9.25 -18.00
CA THR A 130 -4.39 8.71 -17.06
C THR A 130 -5.72 9.47 -17.15
N GLY A 131 -5.69 10.81 -17.22
CA GLY A 131 -6.91 11.62 -17.39
C GLY A 131 -7.63 11.35 -18.71
N PHE A 132 -6.86 11.07 -19.78
CA PHE A 132 -7.42 10.72 -21.09
C PHE A 132 -8.04 9.31 -21.12
N LEU A 133 -7.48 8.35 -20.37
CA LEU A 133 -8.06 7.01 -20.20
C LEU A 133 -9.40 7.03 -19.46
N ILE A 134 -9.53 7.87 -18.43
CA ILE A 134 -10.79 8.06 -17.69
C ILE A 134 -11.87 8.66 -18.60
N PHE A 135 -11.51 9.63 -19.45
CA PHE A 135 -12.45 10.24 -20.39
C PHE A 135 -12.91 9.29 -21.50
N LEU A 136 -12.03 8.39 -21.98
CA LEU A 136 -12.37 7.39 -23.00
C LEU A 136 -13.24 6.24 -22.48
N LEU A 137 -13.13 5.90 -21.19
CA LEU A 137 -13.86 4.78 -20.58
C LEU A 137 -15.19 5.18 -19.95
N GLY A 138 -15.43 6.48 -19.71
CA GLY A 138 -16.66 6.99 -19.05
C GLY A 138 -17.83 7.36 -19.97
N GLY A 139 -17.77 7.07 -21.27
CA GLY A 139 -18.74 7.56 -22.25
C GLY A 139 -19.92 6.62 -22.54
N ARG A 140 -20.98 6.68 -21.70
CA ARG A 140 -22.43 6.46 -21.97
C ARG A 140 -23.14 5.50 -21.01
N ALA A 141 -23.98 6.07 -20.15
CA ALA A 141 -25.30 5.52 -19.82
C ALA A 141 -26.21 6.71 -19.40
N GLU A 142 -27.30 6.94 -20.14
CA GLU A 142 -28.40 7.80 -19.68
C GLU A 142 -29.21 7.02 -18.63
N PRO A 143 -29.57 7.60 -17.48
CA PRO A 143 -30.52 6.97 -16.58
C PRO A 143 -31.94 7.38 -16.96
N GLU A 144 -32.76 6.39 -17.32
CA GLU A 144 -34.22 6.52 -17.27
C GLU A 144 -34.66 6.72 -15.81
N LEU A 145 -35.43 7.78 -15.59
CA LEU A 145 -36.06 8.12 -14.32
C LEU A 145 -37.23 7.16 -14.00
N GLY A 146 -37.23 6.62 -12.78
CA GLY A 146 -38.45 6.44 -12.00
C GLY A 146 -38.78 5.01 -11.55
N GLY A 147 -38.64 4.77 -10.25
CA GLY A 147 -39.28 3.65 -9.56
C GLY A 147 -38.78 3.47 -8.14
N SER A 148 -39.62 3.75 -7.14
CA SER A 148 -39.35 3.43 -5.73
C SER A 148 -39.08 1.93 -5.54
N PRO A 149 -38.11 1.52 -4.71
CA PRO A 149 -37.85 0.11 -4.49
C PRO A 149 -38.93 -0.48 -3.57
N ALA A 150 -39.74 -1.37 -4.13
CA ALA A 150 -40.43 -2.41 -3.38
C ALA A 150 -39.40 -3.47 -2.95
N THR A 151 -39.52 -3.97 -1.74
CA THR A 151 -38.72 -5.06 -1.16
C THR A 151 -38.72 -6.27 -2.10
N MET A 152 -37.61 -6.53 -2.80
CA MET A 152 -37.49 -7.70 -3.66
C MET A 152 -37.10 -8.93 -2.83
N PRO A 153 -37.73 -10.10 -3.07
CA PRO A 153 -37.26 -11.36 -2.53
C PRO A 153 -35.91 -11.75 -3.15
N ALA A 154 -35.07 -12.42 -2.36
CA ALA A 154 -33.74 -12.87 -2.77
C ALA A 154 -33.79 -13.67 -4.09
N PRO A 155 -32.94 -13.35 -5.09
CA PRO A 155 -32.89 -14.09 -6.34
C PRO A 155 -32.39 -15.52 -6.09
N ALA A 156 -33.07 -16.49 -6.70
CA ALA A 156 -32.63 -17.89 -6.70
C ALA A 156 -31.28 -18.00 -7.43
N ALA A 157 -30.31 -18.65 -6.80
CA ALA A 157 -28.97 -18.83 -7.35
C ALA A 157 -29.01 -19.62 -8.67
N SER A 158 -28.34 -19.09 -9.71
CA SER A 158 -28.11 -19.81 -10.97
C SER A 158 -27.28 -21.08 -10.72
N PRO A 159 -27.55 -22.20 -11.42
CA PRO A 159 -26.84 -23.44 -11.20
C PRO A 159 -25.35 -23.32 -11.56
N THR A 160 -24.48 -23.77 -10.65
CA THR A 160 -23.03 -23.82 -10.83
C THR A 160 -22.66 -24.76 -11.99
N PRO A 161 -21.79 -24.34 -12.94
CA PRO A 161 -21.32 -25.20 -14.03
C PRO A 161 -20.74 -26.53 -13.51
N PRO A 162 -21.07 -27.68 -14.14
CA PRO A 162 -20.52 -28.97 -13.73
C PRO A 162 -18.99 -28.97 -13.87
N GLY A 163 -18.29 -29.28 -12.77
CA GLY A 163 -16.83 -29.31 -12.68
C GLY A 163 -16.19 -28.16 -11.90
N GLN A 164 -16.96 -27.14 -11.47
CA GLN A 164 -16.50 -26.19 -10.47
C GLN A 164 -16.77 -26.74 -9.07
N THR A 165 -15.71 -27.01 -8.30
CA THR A 165 -15.83 -27.26 -6.86
C THR A 165 -16.47 -26.03 -6.24
N ALA A 166 -17.62 -26.17 -5.58
CA ALA A 166 -18.27 -25.05 -4.90
C ALA A 166 -17.26 -24.41 -3.93
N LEU A 167 -17.23 -23.07 -3.86
CA LEU A 167 -16.46 -22.40 -2.81
C LEU A 167 -16.99 -22.88 -1.46
N PRO A 168 -16.11 -23.19 -0.49
CA PRO A 168 -16.55 -23.31 0.88
C PRO A 168 -17.15 -21.97 1.34
N GLY A 169 -18.19 -22.02 2.17
CA GLY A 169 -18.81 -20.83 2.74
C GLY A 169 -19.95 -20.21 1.93
N ALA A 170 -20.38 -19.04 2.39
CA ALA A 170 -21.46 -18.26 1.78
C ALA A 170 -21.03 -16.79 1.63
N PRO A 171 -21.51 -16.08 0.59
CA PRO A 171 -21.35 -14.64 0.51
C PRO A 171 -22.14 -13.97 1.64
N ILE A 172 -21.49 -13.09 2.38
CA ILE A 172 -22.08 -12.34 3.50
C ILE A 172 -22.37 -10.90 3.11
N SER A 173 -21.55 -10.32 2.23
CA SER A 173 -21.84 -9.02 1.64
C SER A 173 -22.58 -9.17 0.32
N PRO A 174 -23.47 -8.22 -0.03
CA PRO A 174 -23.87 -8.02 -1.41
C PRO A 174 -22.64 -7.76 -2.31
N PRO A 175 -22.78 -7.94 -3.65
CA PRO A 175 -21.72 -7.62 -4.59
C PRO A 175 -21.52 -6.10 -4.61
N TYR A 176 -20.34 -5.65 -4.19
CA TYR A 176 -19.97 -4.24 -4.19
C TYR A 176 -18.59 -4.06 -4.85
N GLN A 177 -18.26 -2.81 -5.16
CA GLN A 177 -16.87 -2.41 -5.27
C GLN A 177 -16.29 -2.32 -3.85
N SER A 178 -16.01 -3.48 -3.24
CA SER A 178 -15.37 -3.51 -1.94
C SER A 178 -13.98 -2.88 -2.05
N LEU A 179 -13.72 -1.91 -1.17
CA LEU A 179 -12.43 -1.26 -1.02
C LEU A 179 -11.74 -1.87 0.19
N GLY A 180 -10.76 -2.74 -0.05
CA GLY A 180 -9.85 -3.24 0.99
C GLY A 180 -10.26 -4.56 1.65
N THR A 181 -9.69 -4.78 2.83
CA THR A 181 -9.94 -5.96 3.67
C THR A 181 -11.25 -5.82 4.44
N ALA A 182 -11.83 -6.95 4.85
CA ALA A 182 -13.03 -6.99 5.66
C ALA A 182 -12.67 -7.59 7.04
N PRO A 183 -12.17 -6.76 7.99
CA PRO A 183 -11.73 -7.23 9.30
C PRO A 183 -12.90 -7.84 10.09
N THR A 184 -12.58 -8.82 10.94
CA THR A 184 -13.55 -9.53 11.76
C THR A 184 -12.96 -9.89 13.11
N ASP A 185 -13.77 -9.94 14.16
CA ASP A 185 -13.43 -10.50 15.48
C ASP A 185 -14.02 -11.93 15.68
N GLY A 186 -14.51 -12.54 14.60
CA GLY A 186 -15.18 -13.84 14.62
C GLY A 186 -16.67 -13.77 14.99
N VAL A 187 -17.19 -12.61 15.36
CA VAL A 187 -18.61 -12.35 15.65
C VAL A 187 -19.17 -11.27 14.75
N THR A 188 -18.41 -10.21 14.52
CA THR A 188 -18.68 -9.03 13.75
C THR A 188 -17.74 -9.01 12.56
N LEU A 189 -18.25 -8.67 11.40
CA LEU A 189 -17.50 -8.40 10.17
C LEU A 189 -17.75 -6.96 9.77
N VAL A 190 -16.68 -6.20 9.47
CA VAL A 190 -16.76 -4.79 9.07
C VAL A 190 -16.21 -4.62 7.66
N TRP A 191 -16.79 -3.73 6.87
CA TRP A 191 -16.30 -3.40 5.53
C TRP A 191 -16.65 -1.95 5.14
N VAL A 192 -15.96 -1.47 4.11
CA VAL A 192 -16.24 -0.16 3.50
C VAL A 192 -17.08 -0.35 2.24
N THR A 193 -18.11 0.48 2.10
CA THR A 193 -18.87 0.65 0.86
C THR A 193 -18.73 2.07 0.34
N GLY A 194 -18.47 2.25 -0.94
CA GLY A 194 -18.54 3.56 -1.60
C GLY A 194 -19.93 3.82 -2.18
N ASP A 195 -20.35 5.09 -2.20
CA ASP A 195 -21.48 5.53 -3.01
C ASP A 195 -21.03 5.68 -4.48
N GLU A 196 -21.70 4.96 -5.39
CA GLU A 196 -21.43 5.07 -6.84
C GLU A 196 -21.59 6.49 -7.37
N LEU A 197 -22.44 7.30 -6.73
CA LEU A 197 -22.73 8.68 -7.15
C LEU A 197 -21.74 9.68 -6.56
N THR A 198 -21.10 9.36 -5.43
CA THR A 198 -20.19 10.25 -4.73
C THR A 198 -18.89 9.52 -4.37
N PRO A 199 -17.90 9.48 -5.30
CA PRO A 199 -16.69 8.67 -5.14
C PRO A 199 -15.79 9.10 -3.97
N SER A 200 -16.14 10.17 -3.25
CA SER A 200 -15.45 10.67 -2.06
C SER A 200 -16.20 10.40 -0.75
N SER A 201 -17.38 9.79 -0.80
CA SER A 201 -18.20 9.50 0.37
C SER A 201 -18.33 8.00 0.55
N PHE A 202 -17.84 7.52 1.69
CA PHE A 202 -17.86 6.12 2.06
C PHE A 202 -18.75 5.89 3.27
N GLU A 203 -19.26 4.68 3.38
CA GLU A 203 -19.89 4.17 4.58
C GLU A 203 -19.07 3.00 5.13
N ILE A 204 -18.93 2.96 6.44
CA ILE A 204 -18.42 1.81 7.16
C ILE A 204 -19.63 1.03 7.65
N GLN A 205 -19.74 -0.22 7.23
CA GLN A 205 -20.84 -1.12 7.56
C GLN A 205 -20.31 -2.30 8.38
N ALA A 206 -21.15 -2.83 9.27
CA ALA A 206 -20.86 -4.01 10.06
C ALA A 206 -22.02 -5.00 10.01
N VAL A 207 -21.74 -6.28 10.15
CA VAL A 207 -22.74 -7.35 10.29
C VAL A 207 -22.30 -8.31 11.37
N ARG A 208 -23.25 -8.78 12.18
CA ARG A 208 -23.02 -9.93 13.04
C ARG A 208 -23.13 -11.22 12.24
N LEU A 209 -22.05 -12.00 12.22
CA LEU A 209 -21.96 -13.30 11.58
C LEU A 209 -23.04 -14.23 12.14
N GLY A 210 -23.87 -14.77 11.25
CA GLY A 210 -25.01 -15.64 11.60
C GLY A 210 -26.35 -14.93 11.81
N GLU A 211 -26.37 -13.63 12.08
CA GLU A 211 -27.61 -12.84 12.21
C GLU A 211 -28.02 -12.17 10.90
N GLY A 212 -27.03 -11.75 10.09
CA GLY A 212 -27.24 -11.15 8.77
C GLY A 212 -27.78 -9.72 8.78
N GLN A 213 -28.03 -9.14 9.96
CA GLN A 213 -28.44 -7.74 10.07
C GLN A 213 -27.23 -6.81 9.91
N VAL A 214 -27.23 -6.02 8.84
CA VAL A 214 -26.21 -4.99 8.59
C VAL A 214 -26.57 -3.72 9.36
N VAL A 215 -25.56 -3.14 10.01
CA VAL A 215 -25.65 -1.85 10.72
C VAL A 215 -24.61 -0.87 10.17
N THR A 216 -24.96 0.41 10.12
CA THR A 216 -24.04 1.46 9.71
C THR A 216 -23.18 1.89 10.90
N VAL A 217 -21.87 1.71 10.78
CA VAL A 217 -20.87 2.18 11.75
C VAL A 217 -20.68 3.67 11.57
N ALA A 218 -20.35 4.13 10.36
CA ALA A 218 -20.16 5.53 10.04
C ALA A 218 -20.65 5.83 8.62
N SER A 219 -21.14 7.04 8.39
CA SER A 219 -21.61 7.53 7.08
C SER A 219 -20.89 8.83 6.72
N GLY A 220 -20.72 9.08 5.42
CA GLY A 220 -20.06 10.30 4.96
C GLY A 220 -18.58 10.34 5.31
N VAL A 221 -17.95 9.17 5.47
CA VAL A 221 -16.53 9.05 5.76
C VAL A 221 -15.77 9.47 4.51
N THR A 222 -14.86 10.42 4.66
CA THR A 222 -13.96 10.85 3.59
C THR A 222 -12.66 10.09 3.70
N HIS A 223 -12.36 9.25 2.70
CA HIS A 223 -11.16 8.40 2.66
C HIS A 223 -10.98 7.55 3.93
N PRO A 224 -11.84 6.53 4.15
CA PRO A 224 -11.59 5.57 5.22
C PRO A 224 -10.26 4.88 4.94
N GLY A 225 -9.32 4.98 5.88
CA GLY A 225 -8.08 4.20 5.80
C GLY A 225 -8.28 2.81 6.35
N ARG A 226 -7.47 2.42 7.33
CA ARG A 226 -7.55 1.10 7.95
C ARG A 226 -8.72 1.06 8.93
N ILE A 227 -9.34 -0.10 9.02
CA ILE A 227 -10.42 -0.41 9.94
C ILE A 227 -10.03 -1.68 10.67
N ASP A 228 -10.43 -1.77 11.93
CA ASP A 228 -10.29 -2.98 12.72
C ASP A 228 -11.47 -3.12 13.71
N VAL A 229 -11.70 -4.32 14.22
CA VAL A 229 -12.82 -4.62 15.12
C VAL A 229 -12.42 -5.64 16.18
N ASP A 230 -12.79 -5.37 17.43
CA ASP A 230 -12.73 -6.35 18.52
C ASP A 230 -13.92 -6.17 19.47
N GLY A 231 -14.68 -7.24 19.66
CA GLY A 231 -15.94 -7.26 20.39
C GLY A 231 -16.96 -6.29 19.80
N ASP A 232 -17.43 -5.37 20.64
CA ASP A 232 -18.39 -4.34 20.21
C ASP A 232 -17.71 -3.04 19.75
N ILE A 233 -16.38 -2.98 19.63
CA ILE A 233 -15.67 -1.76 19.24
C ILE A 233 -15.14 -1.88 17.82
N VAL A 234 -15.52 -0.94 16.96
CA VAL A 234 -14.91 -0.73 15.64
C VAL A 234 -14.03 0.49 15.69
N VAL A 235 -12.78 0.39 15.23
CA VAL A 235 -11.85 1.51 15.09
C VAL A 235 -11.54 1.76 13.62
N TRP A 236 -11.36 3.02 13.26
CA TRP A 236 -10.95 3.41 11.91
C TRP A 236 -10.20 4.74 11.92
N ASP A 237 -9.33 4.94 10.93
CA ASP A 237 -8.85 6.28 10.63
C ASP A 237 -9.71 6.96 9.55
N GLN A 238 -9.88 8.27 9.69
CA GLN A 238 -10.67 9.08 8.77
C GLN A 238 -9.98 10.43 8.54
N ALA A 239 -9.79 10.78 7.27
CA ALA A 239 -9.27 12.08 6.88
C ALA A 239 -10.27 13.20 7.19
N ASP A 240 -9.80 14.27 7.82
CA ASP A 240 -10.54 15.53 7.93
C ASP A 240 -10.49 16.26 6.58
N PRO A 241 -11.63 16.45 5.89
CA PRO A 241 -11.66 17.14 4.60
C PRO A 241 -11.29 18.63 4.70
N THR A 242 -11.27 19.20 5.91
CA THR A 242 -10.85 20.58 6.15
C THR A 242 -9.34 20.71 6.35
N CYS A 243 -8.64 19.61 6.64
CA CYS A 243 -7.19 19.60 6.70
C CYS A 243 -6.58 19.52 5.27
N PRO A 244 -5.70 20.45 4.87
CA PRO A 244 -5.07 20.44 3.54
C PRO A 244 -4.28 19.17 3.22
N THR A 245 -3.79 18.48 4.25
CA THR A 245 -3.03 17.22 4.13
C THR A 245 -3.86 15.99 4.49
N GLY A 246 -5.17 16.12 4.68
CA GLY A 246 -6.06 15.03 5.10
C GLY A 246 -6.07 14.73 6.60
N CYS A 247 -4.98 14.99 7.34
CA CYS A 247 -4.87 14.85 8.82
C CYS A 247 -5.79 13.77 9.42
N PRO A 248 -5.60 12.50 9.05
CA PRO A 248 -6.44 11.42 9.51
C PRO A 248 -6.40 11.32 11.03
N SER A 249 -7.57 11.19 11.65
CA SER A 249 -7.73 10.96 13.09
C SER A 249 -8.25 9.56 13.33
N VAL A 250 -7.93 8.98 14.50
CA VAL A 250 -8.43 7.65 14.87
C VAL A 250 -9.74 7.78 15.64
N HIS A 251 -10.80 7.23 15.05
CA HIS A 251 -12.12 7.16 15.63
C HIS A 251 -12.46 5.75 16.11
N ALA A 252 -13.41 5.66 17.02
CA ALA A 252 -13.98 4.42 17.47
C ALA A 252 -15.50 4.52 17.63
N LYS A 253 -16.19 3.40 17.47
CA LYS A 253 -17.63 3.28 17.77
C LYS A 253 -17.91 2.01 18.53
N ASN A 254 -18.65 2.15 19.63
CA ASN A 254 -19.24 1.03 20.33
C ASN A 254 -20.57 0.64 19.65
N LEU A 255 -20.63 -0.56 19.09
CA LEU A 255 -21.78 -1.08 18.35
C LEU A 255 -22.99 -1.38 19.24
N THR A 256 -22.76 -1.70 20.52
CA THR A 256 -23.83 -1.97 21.48
C THR A 256 -24.50 -0.67 21.96
N THR A 257 -23.71 0.37 22.25
CA THR A 257 -24.24 1.65 22.75
C THR A 257 -24.56 2.65 21.64
N GLY A 258 -23.94 2.49 20.47
CA GLY A 258 -23.97 3.44 19.37
C GLY A 258 -23.06 4.66 19.58
N GLU A 259 -22.32 4.72 20.68
CA GLU A 259 -21.45 5.84 21.02
C GLU A 259 -20.22 5.87 20.12
N THR A 260 -19.95 7.03 19.52
CA THR A 260 -18.72 7.32 18.76
C THR A 260 -17.83 8.23 19.61
N PHE A 261 -16.53 7.92 19.63
CA PHE A 261 -15.53 8.72 20.34
C PHE A 261 -14.21 8.77 19.56
N ILE A 262 -13.33 9.70 19.93
CA ILE A 262 -12.02 9.90 19.29
C ILE A 262 -10.95 9.22 20.15
N VAL A 263 -10.18 8.32 19.54
CA VAL A 263 -9.05 7.63 20.17
C VAL A 263 -7.80 8.50 20.10
N ALA A 264 -7.54 9.10 18.94
CA ALA A 264 -6.45 10.03 18.69
C ALA A 264 -6.94 11.16 17.80
N ASP A 265 -6.77 12.39 18.28
CA ASP A 265 -7.19 13.61 17.58
C ASP A 265 -5.96 14.22 16.90
N SER A 266 -5.94 14.21 15.57
CA SER A 266 -4.82 14.71 14.79
C SER A 266 -4.81 16.23 14.79
N GLU A 267 -3.86 16.83 15.51
CA GLU A 267 -3.68 18.27 15.51
C GLU A 267 -2.74 18.74 14.38
N GLY A 268 -3.19 19.75 13.62
CA GLY A 268 -2.33 20.51 12.71
C GLY A 268 -2.00 19.77 11.41
N THR A 269 -0.79 19.24 11.30
CA THR A 269 -0.34 18.42 10.15
C THR A 269 -0.01 16.99 10.55
N VAL A 270 -0.24 16.63 11.80
CA VAL A 270 -0.02 15.26 12.30
C VAL A 270 -1.12 14.36 11.76
N HIS A 271 -0.75 13.15 11.41
CA HIS A 271 -1.61 12.09 10.89
C HIS A 271 -1.57 10.95 11.91
N ASP A 272 -2.73 10.50 12.37
CA ASP A 272 -2.90 9.36 13.25
C ASP A 272 -3.66 8.28 12.45
N ASP A 273 -2.92 7.28 11.99
CA ASP A 273 -3.28 6.37 10.91
C ASP A 273 -3.24 4.90 11.32
N ALA A 274 -3.91 4.09 10.52
CA ALA A 274 -3.79 2.64 10.52
C ALA A 274 -4.01 1.98 11.89
N PRO A 275 -5.15 2.25 12.57
CA PRO A 275 -5.41 1.70 13.87
C PRO A 275 -5.58 0.17 13.83
N ALA A 276 -5.25 -0.47 14.94
CA ALA A 276 -5.57 -1.86 15.25
C ALA A 276 -6.02 -1.96 16.72
N ILE A 277 -6.92 -2.90 17.03
CA ILE A 277 -7.55 -3.03 18.35
C ILE A 277 -7.46 -4.46 18.90
N SER A 278 -7.15 -4.57 20.21
CA SER A 278 -7.31 -5.81 20.95
C SER A 278 -7.64 -5.53 22.42
N GLY A 279 -8.74 -6.10 22.90
CA GLY A 279 -9.34 -5.81 24.19
C GLY A 279 -9.67 -4.32 24.34
N SER A 280 -9.04 -3.69 25.33
CA SER A 280 -9.19 -2.25 25.57
C SER A 280 -8.04 -1.44 24.99
N TRP A 281 -7.10 -2.04 24.26
CA TRP A 281 -5.98 -1.33 23.66
C TRP A 281 -6.22 -1.04 22.19
N VAL A 282 -6.01 0.21 21.81
CA VAL A 282 -5.89 0.63 20.41
C VAL A 282 -4.47 1.09 20.16
N VAL A 283 -3.84 0.57 19.11
CA VAL A 283 -2.53 0.98 18.63
C VAL A 283 -2.65 1.61 17.26
N TRP A 284 -1.81 2.57 16.94
CA TRP A 284 -1.85 3.26 15.65
C TRP A 284 -0.47 3.83 15.28
N LEU A 285 -0.33 4.20 14.01
CA LEU A 285 0.85 4.86 13.47
C LEU A 285 0.62 6.37 13.48
N ARG A 286 1.46 7.11 14.20
CA ARG A 286 1.49 8.57 14.17
C ARG A 286 2.57 9.04 13.21
N ILE A 287 2.23 9.95 12.30
CA ILE A 287 3.15 10.53 11.30
C ILE A 287 3.03 12.05 11.36
N ASP A 288 4.16 12.76 11.41
CA ASP A 288 4.22 14.19 11.12
C ASP A 288 5.00 14.39 9.82
N PRO A 289 4.33 14.58 8.67
CA PRO A 289 4.97 14.78 7.38
C PRO A 289 5.88 16.01 7.34
N GLY A 290 5.63 17.02 8.18
CA GLY A 290 6.41 18.24 8.25
C GLY A 290 7.81 18.02 8.81
N THR A 291 7.94 17.14 9.80
CA THR A 291 9.22 16.82 10.44
C THR A 291 9.79 15.46 10.01
N GLY A 292 8.97 14.62 9.40
CA GLY A 292 9.23 13.19 9.18
C GLY A 292 9.34 12.40 10.48
N TYR A 293 8.74 12.90 11.57
CA TYR A 293 8.59 12.13 12.80
C TYR A 293 7.55 11.05 12.60
N GLN A 294 7.82 9.85 13.12
CA GLN A 294 6.89 8.73 13.12
C GLN A 294 6.91 8.06 14.50
N ALA A 295 5.78 7.50 14.94
CA ALA A 295 5.72 6.74 16.17
C ALA A 295 4.64 5.66 16.13
N ILE A 296 4.88 4.53 16.80
CA ILE A 296 3.81 3.60 17.16
C ILE A 296 3.27 4.04 18.52
N MET A 297 1.98 4.35 18.53
CA MET A 297 1.25 4.84 19.70
C MET A 297 0.34 3.74 20.25
N ALA A 298 -0.01 3.82 21.53
CA ALA A 298 -1.01 2.96 22.15
C ALA A 298 -1.88 3.73 23.15
N ARG A 299 -3.14 3.35 23.27
CA ARG A 299 -4.08 3.93 24.26
C ARG A 299 -5.04 2.87 24.78
N ASP A 300 -5.24 2.89 26.10
CA ASP A 300 -6.31 2.11 26.73
C ASP A 300 -7.63 2.89 26.63
N ILE A 301 -8.53 2.44 25.76
CA ILE A 301 -9.84 3.06 25.51
C ILE A 301 -10.84 2.78 26.64
N GLY A 302 -10.57 1.82 27.53
CA GLY A 302 -11.43 1.56 28.69
C GLY A 302 -11.29 2.64 29.77
N SER A 303 -10.08 3.15 29.96
CA SER A 303 -9.78 4.25 30.89
C SER A 303 -9.68 5.61 30.20
N MET A 304 -9.54 5.63 28.87
CA MET A 304 -9.21 6.81 28.07
C MET A 304 -7.96 7.55 28.61
N ALA A 305 -7.02 6.81 29.20
CA ALA A 305 -5.75 7.35 29.68
C ALA A 305 -4.98 8.06 28.54
N GLU A 306 -4.00 8.88 28.90
CA GLU A 306 -3.11 9.52 27.92
C GLU A 306 -2.43 8.47 27.03
N PRO A 307 -2.33 8.71 25.71
CA PRO A 307 -1.56 7.87 24.80
C PRO A 307 -0.12 7.68 25.27
N ILE A 308 0.42 6.47 25.07
CA ILE A 308 1.83 6.15 25.28
C ILE A 308 2.53 5.92 23.95
N VAL A 309 3.83 6.23 23.91
CA VAL A 309 4.72 5.97 22.76
C VAL A 309 5.40 4.61 22.98
N LEU A 310 5.20 3.67 22.06
CA LEU A 310 5.89 2.37 22.08
C LEU A 310 7.26 2.45 21.40
N THR A 311 7.35 3.19 20.29
CA THR A 311 8.60 3.49 19.59
C THR A 311 8.45 4.78 18.80
N GLU A 312 9.54 5.50 18.56
CA GLU A 312 9.58 6.72 17.75
C GLU A 312 10.76 6.71 16.77
N ARG A 313 10.57 7.33 15.61
CA ARG A 313 11.56 7.48 14.55
C ARG A 313 11.53 8.88 13.96
N ARG A 314 12.62 9.29 13.30
CA ARG A 314 12.76 10.54 12.55
C ARG A 314 13.09 10.25 11.09
N ARG A 315 12.90 11.23 10.21
CA ARG A 315 13.07 11.14 8.74
C ARG A 315 14.36 10.46 8.24
N GLU A 316 15.44 10.52 9.01
CA GLU A 316 16.73 9.92 8.65
C GLU A 316 16.81 8.42 9.00
N GLN A 317 15.78 7.89 9.64
CA GLN A 317 15.65 6.51 10.09
C GLN A 317 14.62 5.78 9.24
N LEU A 318 14.60 4.46 9.39
CA LEU A 318 13.63 3.58 8.75
C LEU A 318 12.19 4.01 9.09
N GLU A 319 11.30 3.99 8.09
CA GLU A 319 9.86 4.26 8.30
C GLU A 319 9.23 3.13 9.13
N LEU A 320 8.10 3.43 9.77
CA LEU A 320 7.37 2.47 10.59
C LEU A 320 6.17 1.96 9.80
N SER A 321 6.02 0.64 9.72
CA SER A 321 4.83 0.05 9.13
C SER A 321 3.61 0.24 10.04
N PRO A 322 2.38 0.12 9.50
CA PRO A 322 1.19 -0.06 10.31
C PRO A 322 1.36 -1.17 11.36
N PRO A 323 0.98 -0.94 12.63
CA PRO A 323 1.09 -1.96 13.67
C PRO A 323 -0.01 -3.02 13.56
N VAL A 324 0.19 -4.14 14.25
CA VAL A 324 -0.82 -5.17 14.55
C VAL A 324 -0.74 -5.52 16.04
N ILE A 325 -1.85 -5.94 16.65
CA ILE A 325 -1.95 -6.19 18.10
C ILE A 325 -2.73 -7.47 18.43
N ASP A 326 -2.25 -8.22 19.43
CA ASP A 326 -2.98 -9.32 20.08
C ASP A 326 -2.76 -9.26 21.60
N GLY A 327 -3.82 -8.92 22.32
CA GLY A 327 -3.79 -8.62 23.75
C GLY A 327 -2.85 -7.46 24.07
N GLU A 328 -1.68 -7.79 24.60
CA GLU A 328 -0.65 -6.83 25.00
C GLU A 328 0.57 -6.81 24.07
N TRP A 329 0.60 -7.68 23.07
CA TRP A 329 1.69 -7.78 22.12
C TRP A 329 1.42 -6.92 20.90
N VAL A 330 2.41 -6.13 20.50
CA VAL A 330 2.35 -5.24 19.33
C VAL A 330 3.52 -5.53 18.42
N ALA A 331 3.25 -5.75 17.13
CA ALA A 331 4.26 -5.98 16.12
C ALA A 331 4.21 -4.92 15.02
N TRP A 332 5.38 -4.56 14.49
CA TRP A 332 5.54 -3.64 13.35
C TRP A 332 6.86 -3.96 12.63
N ALA A 333 6.96 -3.62 11.35
CA ALA A 333 8.22 -3.61 10.62
C ALA A 333 8.81 -2.20 10.60
N GLU A 334 10.14 -2.11 10.55
CA GLU A 334 10.84 -0.84 10.31
C GLU A 334 11.52 -0.91 8.94
N GLY A 335 11.32 0.06 8.06
CA GLY A 335 11.91 0.13 6.73
C GLY A 335 11.06 0.99 5.80
N ASP A 336 11.56 1.29 4.61
CA ASP A 336 10.76 1.84 3.51
C ASP A 336 10.91 0.92 2.29
N ASP A 337 10.14 1.12 1.23
CA ASP A 337 10.19 0.30 0.02
C ASP A 337 11.58 0.24 -0.64
N ASP A 338 12.46 1.21 -0.36
CA ASP A 338 13.82 1.30 -0.87
C ASP A 338 14.86 0.68 0.09
N ALA A 339 14.47 0.35 1.31
CA ALA A 339 15.35 -0.20 2.33
C ALA A 339 15.73 -1.64 1.97
N PRO A 340 17.02 -2.01 2.09
CA PRO A 340 17.46 -3.37 1.77
C PRO A 340 16.92 -4.42 2.75
N GLN A 341 16.45 -3.99 3.92
CA GLN A 341 15.97 -4.83 5.00
C GLN A 341 14.81 -4.15 5.71
N HIS A 342 13.80 -4.93 6.10
CA HIS A 342 12.75 -4.46 7.00
C HIS A 342 12.72 -5.32 8.28
N PRO A 343 13.46 -4.96 9.35
CA PRO A 343 13.37 -5.70 10.61
C PRO A 343 11.94 -5.71 11.17
N LEU A 344 11.48 -6.89 11.54
CA LEU A 344 10.22 -7.09 12.26
C LEU A 344 10.47 -6.98 13.76
N MET A 345 9.76 -6.04 14.40
CA MET A 345 9.84 -5.74 15.81
C MET A 345 8.60 -6.24 16.54
N LEU A 346 8.77 -6.58 17.81
CA LEU A 346 7.70 -7.04 18.70
C LEU A 346 7.91 -6.42 20.08
N THR A 347 6.88 -5.84 20.68
CA THR A 347 6.95 -5.37 22.07
C THR A 347 5.70 -5.74 22.86
N ARG A 348 5.81 -5.64 24.18
CA ARG A 348 4.70 -5.81 25.11
C ARG A 348 4.34 -4.47 25.74
N ILE A 349 3.08 -4.09 25.64
CA ILE A 349 2.56 -2.84 26.21
C ILE A 349 2.89 -2.78 27.71
N GLY A 350 3.46 -1.65 28.13
CA GLY A 350 3.77 -1.33 29.53
C GLY A 350 4.99 -2.02 30.15
N THR A 351 5.63 -2.99 29.48
CA THR A 351 6.70 -3.79 30.11
C THR A 351 7.91 -4.10 29.23
N GLY A 352 7.79 -4.01 27.89
CA GLY A 352 8.83 -4.48 26.98
C GLY A 352 9.67 -3.37 26.35
N GLU A 353 10.99 -3.58 26.32
CA GLU A 353 11.81 -3.05 25.22
C GLU A 353 11.46 -3.82 23.94
N PRO A 354 11.42 -3.17 22.76
CA PRO A 354 11.17 -3.87 21.51
C PRO A 354 12.22 -4.97 21.23
N ASP A 355 11.76 -6.19 20.93
CA ASP A 355 12.56 -7.32 20.47
C ASP A 355 12.53 -7.39 18.93
N MET A 356 13.67 -7.71 18.32
CA MET A 356 13.75 -7.94 16.87
C MET A 356 13.48 -9.41 16.57
N VAL A 357 12.33 -9.69 15.95
CA VAL A 357 11.87 -11.05 15.63
C VAL A 357 12.57 -11.61 14.40
N SER A 358 12.72 -10.78 13.37
CA SER A 358 13.37 -11.15 12.10
C SER A 358 14.10 -9.92 11.54
N PRO A 359 15.31 -10.08 10.97
CA PRO A 359 16.08 -8.97 10.44
C PRO A 359 15.53 -8.42 9.11
N ASP A 360 14.75 -9.22 8.37
CA ASP A 360 14.20 -8.81 7.08
C ASP A 360 12.91 -9.55 6.76
N VAL A 361 11.79 -8.85 6.84
CA VAL A 361 10.48 -9.34 6.42
C VAL A 361 10.00 -8.63 5.17
N ARG A 362 9.11 -9.29 4.43
CA ARG A 362 8.37 -8.62 3.37
C ARG A 362 7.45 -7.56 4.01
N TRP A 363 7.56 -6.32 3.54
CA TRP A 363 6.78 -5.19 4.06
C TRP A 363 5.28 -5.49 4.10
N GLY A 364 4.66 -5.28 5.26
CA GLY A 364 3.22 -5.52 5.49
C GLY A 364 2.78 -6.99 5.44
N ALA A 365 3.70 -7.96 5.42
CA ALA A 365 3.38 -9.38 5.35
C ALA A 365 3.58 -10.09 6.71
N PHE A 366 2.95 -9.55 7.76
CA PHE A 366 2.93 -10.12 9.10
C PHE A 366 1.57 -9.85 9.76
N GLU A 367 1.19 -10.71 10.70
CA GLU A 367 -0.06 -10.62 11.48
C GLU A 367 0.12 -11.31 12.83
N ILE A 368 -0.62 -10.90 13.85
CA ILE A 368 -0.57 -11.49 15.20
C ILE A 368 -1.98 -11.78 15.71
N ASN A 369 -2.23 -12.99 16.18
CA ASN A 369 -3.49 -13.38 16.82
C ASN A 369 -3.35 -14.74 17.49
N GLY A 370 -4.20 -15.03 18.49
CA GLY A 370 -4.24 -16.33 19.16
C GLY A 370 -2.91 -16.74 19.80
N GLY A 371 -2.08 -15.76 20.21
CA GLY A 371 -0.75 -16.01 20.75
C GLY A 371 0.31 -16.44 19.74
N VAL A 372 0.06 -16.24 18.43
CA VAL A 372 0.99 -16.56 17.34
C VAL A 372 1.21 -15.35 16.46
N LEU A 373 2.49 -15.07 16.16
CA LEU A 373 2.93 -14.10 15.16
C LEU A 373 3.29 -14.85 13.87
N VAL A 374 2.63 -14.52 12.77
CA VAL A 374 2.97 -15.04 11.44
C VAL A 374 3.64 -13.96 10.60
N TYR A 375 4.64 -14.32 9.81
CA TYR A 375 5.38 -13.36 9.00
C TYR A 375 6.09 -14.04 7.83
N ILE A 376 6.32 -13.27 6.75
CA ILE A 376 7.10 -13.71 5.60
C ILE A 376 8.51 -13.13 5.70
N GLU A 377 9.47 -13.98 6.03
CA GLU A 377 10.89 -13.62 6.06
C GLU A 377 11.49 -13.69 4.66
N ARG A 378 12.34 -12.71 4.33
CA ARG A 378 13.15 -12.70 3.12
C ARG A 378 14.58 -13.10 3.46
N SER A 379 15.17 -13.93 2.62
CA SER A 379 16.57 -14.32 2.73
C SER A 379 17.27 -14.24 1.38
N GLY A 380 18.57 -13.94 1.40
CA GLY A 380 19.36 -13.65 0.20
C GLY A 380 19.33 -12.15 -0.14
N SER A 381 20.47 -11.59 -0.56
CA SER A 381 20.63 -10.15 -0.81
C SER A 381 19.82 -9.71 -2.03
N PRO A 382 18.74 -8.91 -1.86
CA PRO A 382 18.12 -8.21 -2.97
C PRO A 382 19.17 -7.21 -3.48
N GLY A 383 19.60 -7.33 -4.73
CA GLY A 383 20.54 -6.37 -5.34
C GLY A 383 21.77 -6.98 -6.01
N VAL A 384 22.01 -8.30 -5.87
CA VAL A 384 22.89 -8.99 -6.82
C VAL A 384 22.06 -9.32 -8.05
N GLU A 385 22.35 -8.66 -9.16
CA GLU A 385 21.68 -8.86 -10.45
C GLU A 385 21.61 -10.37 -10.78
N GLY A 386 20.40 -10.93 -10.76
CA GLY A 386 20.16 -12.36 -11.04
C GLY A 386 19.99 -13.29 -9.83
N THR A 387 20.11 -12.82 -8.58
CA THR A 387 19.69 -13.63 -7.41
C THR A 387 18.25 -13.30 -7.05
N THR A 388 17.39 -14.31 -7.15
CA THR A 388 16.04 -14.23 -6.62
C THR A 388 16.14 -14.41 -5.11
N GLY A 389 15.51 -13.52 -4.34
CA GLY A 389 15.41 -13.70 -2.90
C GLY A 389 14.68 -15.01 -2.60
N VAL A 390 14.70 -15.43 -1.35
CA VAL A 390 13.95 -16.59 -0.89
C VAL A 390 12.99 -16.13 0.20
N GLU A 391 11.70 -16.36 -0.02
CA GLU A 391 10.64 -16.05 0.94
C GLU A 391 10.27 -17.33 1.72
N THR A 392 10.12 -17.19 3.03
CA THR A 392 9.65 -18.24 3.94
C THR A 392 8.56 -17.70 4.84
N LEU A 393 7.37 -18.32 4.81
CA LEU A 393 6.30 -18.04 5.75
C LEU A 393 6.57 -18.81 7.05
N LEU A 394 6.68 -18.06 8.14
CA LEU A 394 6.99 -18.54 9.47
C LEU A 394 5.82 -18.26 10.43
N ALA A 395 5.71 -19.09 11.46
CA ALA A 395 4.83 -18.87 12.60
C ALA A 395 5.64 -18.96 13.90
N ARG A 396 5.56 -17.95 14.75
CA ARG A 396 6.26 -17.88 16.05
C ARG A 396 5.25 -17.83 17.18
N ARG A 397 5.35 -18.76 18.13
CA ARG A 397 4.56 -18.74 19.37
C ARG A 397 5.10 -17.65 20.32
N LEU A 398 4.23 -16.78 20.81
CA LEU A 398 4.63 -15.62 21.63
C LEU A 398 5.06 -16.01 23.05
N ASP A 399 4.46 -17.06 23.60
CA ASP A 399 4.70 -17.54 24.97
C ASP A 399 6.06 -18.25 25.13
N THR A 400 6.50 -18.94 24.08
CA THR A 400 7.68 -19.81 24.08
C THR A 400 8.81 -19.28 23.20
N GLY A 401 8.49 -18.41 22.24
CA GLY A 401 9.43 -17.96 21.19
C GLY A 401 9.74 -19.03 20.14
N GLU A 402 9.05 -20.18 20.16
CA GLU A 402 9.24 -21.25 19.17
C GLU A 402 8.79 -20.80 17.79
N THR A 403 9.66 -20.96 16.78
CA THR A 403 9.37 -20.63 15.37
C THR A 403 9.27 -21.90 14.52
N MET A 404 8.24 -21.97 13.68
CA MET A 404 7.94 -23.06 12.76
C MET A 404 7.89 -22.55 11.32
N ILE A 405 8.34 -23.37 10.37
CA ILE A 405 8.18 -23.10 8.94
C ILE A 405 6.79 -23.59 8.50
N VAL A 406 5.96 -22.68 8.01
CA VAL A 406 4.62 -22.97 7.48
C VAL A 406 4.69 -23.25 5.98
N ARG A 407 5.43 -22.41 5.25
CA ARG A 407 5.56 -22.50 3.78
C ARG A 407 6.92 -21.99 3.32
N GLY A 408 7.55 -22.73 2.40
CA GLY A 408 8.84 -22.41 1.81
C GLY A 408 10.02 -23.20 2.38
N PRO A 409 11.26 -22.83 2.02
CA PRO A 409 11.68 -21.66 1.23
C PRO A 409 11.16 -21.67 -0.23
N ILE A 410 10.76 -20.50 -0.76
CA ILE A 410 10.31 -20.31 -2.16
C ILE A 410 11.08 -19.16 -2.80
N PRO A 411 11.55 -19.27 -4.05
CA PRO A 411 12.12 -18.14 -4.79
C PRO A 411 11.14 -16.95 -4.88
N SER A 412 11.61 -15.73 -4.59
CA SER A 412 10.80 -14.50 -4.51
C SER A 412 10.33 -13.98 -5.87
N ASP A 413 10.89 -14.47 -6.97
CA ASP A 413 10.46 -14.18 -8.34
C ASP A 413 9.23 -14.99 -8.75
N ILE A 414 8.88 -16.00 -7.96
CA ILE A 414 7.63 -16.74 -8.05
C ILE A 414 6.61 -16.03 -7.15
N PHE A 415 5.34 -16.08 -7.52
CA PHE A 415 4.24 -15.59 -6.68
C PHE A 415 4.17 -16.39 -5.36
N GLY A 416 4.97 -15.98 -4.38
CA GLY A 416 5.08 -16.58 -3.06
C GLY A 416 3.85 -16.34 -2.18
N PRO A 417 3.89 -16.83 -0.94
CA PRO A 417 2.85 -16.54 0.05
C PRO A 417 2.70 -15.02 0.23
N SER A 418 1.51 -14.60 0.62
CA SER A 418 1.17 -13.19 0.84
C SER A 418 -0.02 -13.07 1.78
N ALA A 419 -0.15 -11.93 2.46
CA ALA A 419 -1.22 -11.65 3.42
C ALA A 419 -1.46 -12.81 4.42
N PRO A 420 -0.43 -13.24 5.19
CA PRO A 420 -0.60 -14.30 6.16
C PRO A 420 -1.48 -13.83 7.32
N VAL A 421 -2.36 -14.70 7.81
CA VAL A 421 -3.19 -14.48 9.01
C VAL A 421 -3.25 -15.76 9.85
N THR A 422 -3.55 -15.65 11.14
CA THR A 422 -3.60 -16.81 12.05
C THR A 422 -4.71 -16.67 13.09
N ASP A 423 -5.23 -17.79 13.59
CA ASP A 423 -6.13 -17.87 14.75
C ASP A 423 -5.41 -18.48 15.98
N GLY A 424 -4.07 -18.66 15.89
CA GLY A 424 -3.24 -19.35 16.88
C GLY A 424 -3.06 -20.85 16.66
N GLN A 425 -3.97 -21.51 15.93
CA GLN A 425 -3.89 -22.93 15.58
C GLN A 425 -3.62 -23.17 14.09
N HIS A 426 -4.18 -22.32 13.24
CA HIS A 426 -4.10 -22.36 11.80
C HIS A 426 -3.41 -21.11 11.28
N VAL A 427 -2.75 -21.25 10.13
CA VAL A 427 -2.20 -20.14 9.37
C VAL A 427 -2.83 -20.18 7.99
N PHE A 428 -3.40 -19.05 7.55
CA PHE A 428 -3.95 -18.88 6.21
C PHE A 428 -3.15 -17.84 5.44
N TRP A 429 -3.03 -18.01 4.13
CA TRP A 429 -2.33 -17.07 3.26
C TRP A 429 -2.88 -17.12 1.84
N VAL A 430 -2.52 -16.11 1.05
CA VAL A 430 -2.79 -16.05 -0.38
C VAL A 430 -1.53 -16.49 -1.15
N GLU A 431 -1.68 -17.39 -2.11
CA GLU A 431 -0.59 -17.84 -2.99
C GLU A 431 -1.13 -18.02 -4.42
N VAL A 432 -0.30 -17.75 -5.43
CA VAL A 432 -0.59 -18.11 -6.83
C VAL A 432 0.30 -19.29 -7.20
N SER A 433 -0.28 -20.49 -7.21
CA SER A 433 0.49 -21.69 -7.51
C SER A 433 0.96 -21.71 -8.97
N PRO A 434 2.08 -22.38 -9.30
CA PRO A 434 2.49 -22.58 -10.69
C PRO A 434 1.38 -23.19 -11.55
N GLY A 435 1.05 -22.53 -12.66
CA GLY A 435 -0.03 -22.94 -13.57
C GLY A 435 -1.42 -22.41 -13.20
N GLU A 436 -1.56 -21.74 -12.07
CA GLU A 436 -2.79 -21.05 -11.70
C GLU A 436 -2.77 -19.61 -12.21
N ARG A 437 -3.94 -19.14 -12.65
CA ARG A 437 -4.09 -17.78 -13.17
C ARG A 437 -4.37 -16.76 -12.06
N TYR A 438 -4.93 -17.21 -10.94
CA TYR A 438 -5.50 -16.33 -9.92
C TYR A 438 -5.10 -16.76 -8.51
N PRO A 439 -4.96 -15.81 -7.58
CA PRO A 439 -4.62 -16.08 -6.19
C PRO A 439 -5.66 -16.94 -5.50
N GLN A 440 -5.17 -17.90 -4.72
CA GLN A 440 -5.96 -18.84 -3.94
C GLN A 440 -5.58 -18.74 -2.47
N ILE A 441 -6.55 -19.06 -1.61
CA ILE A 441 -6.32 -19.14 -0.17
C ILE A 441 -5.90 -20.56 0.17
N TRP A 442 -4.83 -20.65 0.95
CA TRP A 442 -4.29 -21.87 1.52
C TRP A 442 -4.37 -21.80 3.05
N GLY A 443 -4.36 -22.97 3.69
CA GLY A 443 -4.36 -23.11 5.14
C GLY A 443 -3.34 -24.15 5.60
N HIS A 444 -2.81 -23.97 6.80
CA HIS A 444 -1.89 -24.89 7.46
C HIS A 444 -2.29 -25.04 8.92
N ASP A 445 -2.45 -26.27 9.40
CA ASP A 445 -2.71 -26.59 10.79
C ASP A 445 -1.38 -26.79 11.54
N LEU A 446 -1.07 -25.87 12.47
CA LEU A 446 0.18 -25.88 13.24
C LEU A 446 0.30 -27.08 14.19
N THR A 447 -0.81 -27.74 14.53
CA THR A 447 -0.80 -28.92 15.41
C THR A 447 -0.52 -30.19 14.62
N SER A 448 -1.17 -30.36 13.47
CA SER A 448 -1.02 -31.57 12.66
C SER A 448 0.07 -31.48 11.59
N GLY A 449 0.53 -30.27 11.27
CA GLY A 449 1.47 -29.99 10.18
C GLY A 449 0.87 -30.14 8.78
N ASN A 450 -0.46 -30.29 8.68
CA ASN A 450 -1.13 -30.49 7.40
C ASN A 450 -1.42 -29.17 6.70
N THR A 451 -1.01 -29.07 5.44
CA THR A 451 -1.39 -27.97 4.54
C THR A 451 -2.56 -28.41 3.66
N PHE A 452 -3.53 -27.52 3.49
CA PHE A 452 -4.72 -27.75 2.67
C PHE A 452 -5.07 -26.50 1.87
N ARG A 453 -5.81 -26.72 0.78
CA ARG A 453 -6.29 -25.65 -0.09
C ARG A 453 -7.70 -25.24 0.34
N VAL A 454 -7.95 -23.94 0.47
CA VAL A 454 -9.27 -23.40 0.84
C VAL A 454 -10.10 -23.09 -0.40
N THR A 455 -9.55 -22.36 -1.37
CA THR A 455 -10.29 -21.91 -2.56
C THR A 455 -9.76 -22.58 -3.83
N GLY A 456 -10.67 -22.89 -4.76
CA GLY A 456 -10.33 -23.58 -6.02
C GLY A 456 -10.46 -22.73 -7.29
N TYR A 457 -11.09 -21.56 -7.21
CA TYR A 457 -11.35 -20.70 -8.37
C TYR A 457 -11.53 -19.24 -7.99
N GLY A 458 -11.54 -18.37 -9.00
CA GLY A 458 -11.69 -16.93 -8.85
C GLY A 458 -10.44 -16.27 -8.26
N ILE A 459 -10.57 -14.98 -8.00
CA ILE A 459 -9.54 -14.14 -7.38
C ILE A 459 -9.92 -14.03 -5.91
N ASN A 460 -9.11 -14.61 -5.03
CA ASN A 460 -9.34 -14.60 -3.59
C ASN A 460 -8.24 -13.81 -2.90
N THR A 461 -8.60 -12.86 -2.05
CA THR A 461 -7.67 -11.88 -1.48
C THR A 461 -8.04 -11.53 -0.04
N GLY A 462 -7.05 -11.05 0.72
CA GLY A 462 -7.25 -10.51 2.06
C GLY A 462 -7.96 -11.47 3.01
N PRO A 463 -7.43 -12.70 3.22
CA PRO A 463 -7.96 -13.58 4.25
C PRO A 463 -7.86 -12.88 5.61
N GLN A 464 -8.86 -13.07 6.45
CA GLN A 464 -8.93 -12.62 7.83
C GLN A 464 -9.46 -13.79 8.66
N VAL A 465 -8.89 -14.01 9.83
CA VAL A 465 -9.28 -15.15 10.67
C VAL A 465 -9.29 -14.72 12.14
N VAL A 466 -10.43 -14.91 12.79
CA VAL A 466 -10.59 -14.75 14.23
C VAL A 466 -11.68 -15.71 14.71
N GLY A 467 -11.44 -16.38 15.84
CA GLY A 467 -12.32 -17.44 16.34
C GLY A 467 -12.45 -18.59 15.36
N ASP A 468 -13.67 -19.05 15.11
CA ASP A 468 -13.94 -20.20 14.23
C ASP A 468 -14.13 -19.83 12.75
N TRP A 469 -13.94 -18.56 12.37
CA TRP A 469 -14.29 -18.06 11.04
C TRP A 469 -13.06 -17.67 10.22
N LEU A 470 -13.07 -18.07 8.95
CA LEU A 470 -12.22 -17.52 7.91
C LEU A 470 -13.06 -16.65 6.98
N VAL A 471 -12.64 -15.41 6.78
CA VAL A 471 -13.29 -14.42 5.91
C VAL A 471 -12.33 -14.00 4.80
N TRP A 472 -12.83 -13.74 3.59
CA TRP A 472 -12.00 -13.21 2.50
C TRP A 472 -12.81 -12.48 1.43
N GLY A 473 -12.12 -11.67 0.64
CA GLY A 473 -12.67 -11.09 -0.58
C GLY A 473 -12.59 -12.08 -1.75
N HIS A 474 -13.69 -12.27 -2.45
CA HIS A 474 -13.80 -13.13 -3.63
C HIS A 474 -14.31 -12.35 -4.85
N ARG A 475 -13.71 -12.63 -6.01
CA ARG A 475 -14.21 -12.21 -7.32
C ARG A 475 -14.20 -13.40 -8.27
N SER A 476 -15.32 -13.66 -8.94
CA SER A 476 -15.40 -14.72 -9.94
C SER A 476 -14.48 -14.49 -11.14
N GLY A 477 -14.05 -13.25 -11.37
CA GLY A 477 -13.09 -12.86 -12.40
C GLY A 477 -12.66 -11.39 -12.30
N PRO A 478 -11.75 -10.91 -13.18
CA PRO A 478 -11.19 -9.55 -13.12
C PRO A 478 -12.20 -8.41 -13.30
N ASP A 479 -13.36 -8.69 -13.87
CA ASP A 479 -14.44 -7.71 -14.10
C ASP A 479 -15.65 -7.95 -13.17
N ALA A 480 -15.62 -9.02 -12.37
CA ALA A 480 -16.71 -9.31 -11.44
C ALA A 480 -16.63 -8.38 -10.22
N PRO A 481 -17.77 -7.95 -9.64
CA PRO A 481 -17.77 -7.24 -8.36
C PRO A 481 -17.17 -8.13 -7.26
N ALA A 482 -16.58 -7.49 -6.26
CA ALA A 482 -16.07 -8.20 -5.10
C ALA A 482 -17.20 -8.53 -4.12
N GLN A 483 -17.06 -9.68 -3.46
CA GLN A 483 -17.95 -10.13 -2.41
C GLN A 483 -17.12 -10.65 -1.24
N THR A 484 -17.59 -10.39 -0.03
CA THR A 484 -16.99 -10.96 1.18
C THR A 484 -17.62 -12.32 1.45
N TYR A 485 -16.79 -13.35 1.52
CA TYR A 485 -17.18 -14.71 1.88
C TYR A 485 -16.72 -15.00 3.30
N ALA A 486 -17.48 -15.83 4.01
CA ALA A 486 -16.95 -16.49 5.19
C ALA A 486 -17.37 -17.96 5.28
N VAL A 487 -16.56 -18.71 5.99
CA VAL A 487 -16.79 -20.12 6.30
C VAL A 487 -16.23 -20.45 7.67
N ARG A 488 -16.81 -21.47 8.32
CA ARG A 488 -16.23 -22.02 9.53
C ARG A 488 -14.97 -22.83 9.19
N ILE A 489 -13.91 -22.64 9.95
CA ILE A 489 -12.63 -23.32 9.74
C ILE A 489 -12.80 -24.84 9.82
N GLU A 490 -13.62 -25.32 10.76
CA GLU A 490 -13.91 -26.74 10.93
C GLU A 490 -14.52 -27.40 9.68
N GLU A 491 -15.31 -26.65 8.90
CA GLU A 491 -15.90 -27.13 7.65
C GLU A 491 -14.82 -27.33 6.58
N ILE A 492 -13.88 -26.38 6.46
CA ILE A 492 -12.75 -26.49 5.54
C ILE A 492 -11.86 -27.68 5.92
N VAL A 493 -11.51 -27.79 7.21
CA VAL A 493 -10.64 -28.85 7.72
C VAL A 493 -11.30 -30.22 7.60
N ALA A 494 -12.62 -30.32 7.77
CA ALA A 494 -13.34 -31.57 7.56
C ALA A 494 -13.34 -32.00 6.09
N LEU A 495 -13.52 -31.05 5.16
CA LEU A 495 -13.49 -31.30 3.72
C LEU A 495 -12.10 -31.71 3.22
N SER A 496 -11.03 -31.14 3.78
CA SER A 496 -9.65 -31.47 3.37
C SER A 496 -9.19 -32.87 3.80
N ARG A 497 -9.87 -33.49 4.76
CA ARG A 497 -9.59 -34.87 5.23
C ARG A 497 -10.31 -35.94 4.41
N GLN A 498 -11.19 -35.57 3.49
CA GLN A 498 -11.88 -36.54 2.62
C GLN A 498 -10.93 -36.95 1.48
N PRO A 499 -10.67 -38.26 1.30
CA PRO A 499 -9.70 -38.78 0.34
C PRO A 499 -10.13 -38.70 -1.13
#